data_AF-A0A6A9QLD1-F1
#
_entry.id   AF-A0A6A9QLD1-F1
#
_cell.length_a   1.000
_cell.length_b   1.000
_cell.length_c   1.000
_cell.angle_alpha   90.00
_cell.angle_beta   90.00
_cell.angle_gamma   90.00
#
_symmetry.space_group_name_H-M   'P 1'
#
loop_
_entity.id
_entity.type
_entity.pdbx_description
1 polymer ?
#
loop_
_entity_poly.entity_id
_entity_poly.type
_entity_poly.pdbx_seq_one_letter_code
_entity_poly.pdbx_strand_id
1 'polypeptide(L)' 'MISWFQHRKEDWNRIITVAKKPDKETYKFNLRITGLIILVVGVLAFAIQAIMAFVVG' A
#
# COMPACT_ATOMS: atom_id res chain seq x y z
N MET A 1 7.26 -33.90 -0.62
CA MET A 1 6.90 -32.63 0.07
C MET A 1 7.99 -31.56 -0.10
N ILE A 2 9.27 -31.88 0.07
CA ILE A 2 10.40 -30.93 -0.07
C ILE A 2 10.57 -30.40 -1.51
N SER A 3 10.37 -31.23 -2.54
CA SER A 3 10.50 -30.81 -3.95
C SER A 3 9.49 -29.73 -4.37
N TRP A 4 8.29 -29.74 -3.80
CA TRP A 4 7.24 -28.76 -4.10
C TRP A 4 7.63 -27.34 -3.63
N PHE A 5 8.31 -27.23 -2.50
CA PHE A 5 8.83 -25.94 -2.00
C PHE A 5 9.99 -25.40 -2.84
N GLN A 6 10.83 -26.27 -3.39
CA GLN A 6 11.92 -25.85 -4.26
C GLN A 6 11.42 -25.28 -5.59
N HIS A 7 10.45 -25.93 -6.22
CA HIS A 7 9.82 -25.42 -7.46
C HIS A 7 9.18 -24.06 -7.24
N ARG A 8 8.47 -23.87 -6.11
CA ARG A 8 7.88 -22.56 -5.78
C ARG A 8 8.96 -21.48 -5.66
N LYS A 9 10.06 -21.72 -4.96
CA LYS A 9 11.14 -20.73 -4.85
C LYS A 9 11.69 -20.30 -6.22
N GLU A 10 11.86 -21.26 -7.12
CA GLU A 10 12.41 -21.01 -8.45
C GLU A 10 11.45 -20.18 -9.31
N ASP A 11 10.16 -20.51 -9.28
CA ASP A 11 9.10 -19.74 -9.94
C ASP A 11 8.98 -18.32 -9.36
N TRP A 12 9.04 -18.19 -8.03
CA TRP A 12 9.05 -16.89 -7.35
C TRP A 12 10.24 -16.04 -7.78
N ASN A 13 11.43 -16.63 -7.88
CA ASN A 13 12.64 -15.92 -8.29
C ASN A 13 12.55 -15.48 -9.76
N ARG A 14 11.97 -16.33 -10.62
CA ARG A 14 11.67 -15.99 -12.02
C ARG A 14 10.68 -14.83 -12.13
N ILE A 15 9.62 -14.80 -11.33
CA ILE A 15 8.62 -13.71 -11.35
C ILE A 15 9.23 -12.39 -10.86
N ILE A 16 10.00 -12.44 -9.76
CA ILE A 16 10.63 -11.24 -9.18
C ILE A 16 11.70 -10.65 -10.11
N THR A 17 12.38 -11.48 -10.90
CA THR A 17 13.42 -11.02 -11.84
C THR A 17 12.86 -10.30 -13.08
N VAL A 18 11.63 -10.61 -13.51
CA VAL A 18 10.96 -9.86 -14.60
C VAL A 18 10.31 -8.57 -14.12
N ALA A 19 10.00 -8.47 -12.82
CA ALA A 19 9.39 -7.28 -12.26
C ALA A 19 10.37 -6.10 -12.28
N LYS A 20 9.99 -5.01 -12.97
CA LYS A 20 10.76 -3.77 -12.96
C LYS A 20 10.74 -3.18 -11.55
N LYS A 21 11.90 -3.14 -10.89
CA LYS A 21 12.04 -2.43 -9.63
C LYS A 21 11.65 -0.96 -9.85
N PRO A 22 10.83 -0.37 -8.96
CA PRO A 22 10.48 1.04 -9.09
C PRO A 22 11.75 1.88 -8.96
N ASP A 23 11.84 2.91 -9.80
CA ASP A 23 12.90 3.90 -9.67
C ASP A 23 12.74 4.68 -8.35
N LYS A 24 13.86 5.17 -7.78
CA LYS A 24 13.87 5.88 -6.49
C LYS A 24 12.95 7.10 -6.53
N GLU A 25 12.89 7.82 -7.64
CA GLU A 25 12.05 9.00 -7.77
C GLU A 25 10.57 8.61 -7.89
N THR A 26 10.24 7.60 -8.69
CA THR A 26 8.86 7.07 -8.78
C THR A 26 8.37 6.54 -7.43
N TYR A 27 9.23 5.84 -6.68
CA TYR A 27 8.89 5.35 -5.35
C TYR A 27 8.61 6.49 -4.37
N LYS A 28 9.47 7.50 -4.30
CA LYS A 28 9.26 8.68 -3.44
C LYS A 28 7.99 9.44 -3.82
N PHE A 29 7.72 9.58 -5.12
CA PHE A 29 6.51 10.23 -5.62
C PHE A 29 5.25 9.47 -5.19
N ASN A 30 5.22 8.16 -5.40
CA ASN A 30 4.11 7.31 -4.98
C ASN A 30 3.90 7.35 -3.47
N LEU A 31 4.99 7.35 -2.69
CA LEU A 31 4.92 7.44 -1.23
C LEU A 31 4.29 8.77 -0.79
N ARG A 32 4.71 9.89 -1.38
CA ARG A 32 4.17 11.23 -1.10
C ARG A 32 2.69 11.32 -1.45
N ILE A 33 2.29 10.84 -2.64
CA ILE A 33 0.89 10.85 -3.07
C ILE A 33 0.03 9.97 -2.16
N THR A 34 0.50 8.76 -1.86
CA THR A 34 -0.23 7.84 -0.99
C THR A 34 -0.43 8.46 0.40
N GLY A 35 0.62 9.08 0.95
CA GLY A 35 0.53 9.83 2.21
C GLY A 35 -0.47 10.98 2.16
N LEU A 36 -0.48 11.76 1.08
CA LEU A 36 -1.44 12.85 0.88
C LEU A 36 -2.88 12.34 0.81
N ILE A 37 -3.13 11.24 0.09
CA ILE A 37 -4.46 10.64 -0.02
C ILE A 37 -4.93 10.14 1.35
N ILE A 38 -4.07 9.43 2.08
CA ILE A 38 -4.39 8.95 3.43
C ILE A 38 -4.74 10.12 4.35
N LEU A 39 -3.98 11.21 4.27
CA LEU A 39 -4.23 12.40 5.09
C LEU A 39 -5.57 13.04 4.76
N VAL A 40 -5.89 13.24 3.47
CA VAL A 40 -7.17 13.82 3.04
C VAL A 40 -8.35 12.95 3.47
N VAL A 41 -8.28 11.64 3.21
CA VAL A 41 -9.34 10.70 3.60
C VAL A 41 -9.50 10.66 5.11
N GLY A 42 -8.40 10.64 5.87
CA GLY A 42 -8.40 10.65 7.32
C GLY A 42 -9.04 11.91 7.90
N VAL A 43 -8.70 13.08 7.36
CA VAL A 43 -9.30 14.37 7.79
C VAL A 43 -10.79 14.41 7.50
N LEU A 44 -11.22 13.94 6.32
CA LEU A 44 -12.65 13.87 5.97
C LEU A 44 -13.41 12.94 6.91
N ALA A 45 -12.87 11.74 7.16
CA ALA A 45 -13.48 10.78 8.06
C ALA A 45 -13.58 11.34 9.50
N PHE A 46 -12.53 12.00 9.97
CA PHE A 46 -12.52 12.66 11.27
C PHE A 46 -13.58 13.76 11.36
N ALA A 47 -13.69 14.61 10.35
CA ALA A 47 -14.69 15.69 10.33
C ALA A 47 -16.12 15.13 10.40
N ILE A 48 -16.42 14.09 9.63
CA ILE A 48 -17.73 13.42 9.68
C ILE A 48 -17.98 12.83 11.07
N GLN A 49 -16.98 12.15 11.64
CA GLN A 49 -17.11 11.54 12.96
C GLN A 49 -17.31 12.60 14.06
N ALA A 50 -16.61 13.72 13.99
CA ALA A 50 -16.76 14.83 14.92
C ALA A 50 -18.17 15.46 14.84
N ILE A 51 -18.70 15.65 13.64
CA ILE A 51 -20.07 16.15 13.45
C ILE A 51 -21.08 15.16 14.03
N MET A 52 -20.93 13.87 13.74
CA MET A 52 -21.82 12.83 14.29
C MET A 52 -21.76 12.78 15.82
N ALA A 53 -20.57 12.89 16.40
CA ALA A 53 -20.40 12.93 17.85
C ALA A 53 -21.08 14.14 18.50
N PHE A 54 -21.05 15.30 17.83
CA PHE A 54 -21.72 16.51 18.32
C PHE A 54 -23.25 16.48 18.15
N VAL A 55 -23.76 15.81 17.12
CA VAL A 55 -25.21 15.73 16.85
C VAL A 55 -25.88 14.62 17.66
N VAL A 56 -25.19 13.51 17.91
CA VAL A 56 -25.73 12.34 18.62
C VAL A 56 -25.41 12.37 20.12
N GLY A 57 -24.30 12.99 20.51
CA GLY A 57 -23.93 13.22 21.92
C GLY A 57 -24.64 14.42 22.51
#